data_AF-A0A9E3K8Y7-F1
#
_entry.id   AF-A0A9E3K8Y7-F1
#
_cell.length_a   1.000
_cell.length_b   1.000
_cell.length_c   1.000
_cell.angle_alpha   90.00
_cell.angle_beta   90.00
_cell.angle_gamma   90.00
#
_symmetry.space_group_name_H-M   'P 1'
#
loop_
_entity.id
_entity.type
_entity.pdbx_description
1 polymer ?
#
loop_
_entity_poly.entity_id
_entity_poly.type
_entity_poly.pdbx_seq_one_letter_code
_entity_poly.pdbx_strand_id
1 'polypeptide(L)'
;HTQLLAYGDYYALSRQYGLHSVSSYDTRDAKFQMSESAGTTRAGKGDDPRVSTYELIRENYETVNFSASTETLVNAASRLKDELPETATAQECIAHWIKSAKADDAARGVIWPEVPPAIKQEGGLAWGLWPNQNILHGETFALCYRVRPYGDDPNQCIFESYALERFPEGEAPETEWVYAEVTGENWGSVLAQDFSNMEFVQKGMKSSGFRGPLPNPHQEQKVINLHRNLADWMEGRGAVTPVHKNNVVGGI
;
A
#
# COMPACT_ATOMS: atom_id res chain seq x y z
N HIS A 1 0.89 10.81 6.34
CA HIS A 1 1.57 11.54 5.24
C HIS A 1 0.64 12.61 4.66
N THR A 2 0.60 13.82 5.24
CA THR A 2 -0.29 14.90 4.77
C THR A 2 0.11 15.43 3.40
N GLN A 3 1.39 15.32 3.02
CA GLN A 3 1.91 15.74 1.72
C GLN A 3 1.21 15.04 0.55
N LEU A 4 0.86 13.76 0.71
CA LEU A 4 0.24 12.97 -0.37
C LEU A 4 -1.19 13.42 -0.69
N LEU A 5 -1.88 14.11 0.24
CA LEU A 5 -3.27 14.55 0.08
C LEU A 5 -3.46 15.63 -1.00
N ALA A 6 -2.37 16.25 -1.45
CA ALA A 6 -2.38 17.16 -2.59
C ALA A 6 -2.70 16.41 -3.89
N TYR A 7 -2.29 15.15 -4.00
CA TYR A 7 -2.27 14.39 -5.27
C TYR A 7 -3.32 13.28 -5.35
N GLY A 8 -3.96 12.90 -4.24
CA GLY A 8 -4.93 11.82 -4.24
C GLY A 8 -5.84 11.83 -3.03
N ASP A 9 -6.96 11.12 -3.15
CA ASP A 9 -7.84 10.81 -2.03
C ASP A 9 -7.50 9.42 -1.48
N TYR A 10 -7.31 9.33 -0.17
CA TYR A 10 -6.80 8.13 0.51
C TYR A 10 -7.81 7.54 1.49
N TYR A 11 -9.10 7.58 1.12
CA TYR A 11 -10.10 6.92 1.95
C TYR A 11 -9.87 5.41 1.91
N ALA A 12 -9.29 4.87 2.99
CA ALA A 12 -8.84 3.49 3.05
C ALA A 12 -9.99 2.52 3.29
N LEU A 13 -9.81 1.31 2.78
CA LEU A 13 -10.59 0.11 3.06
C LEU A 13 -9.60 -1.01 3.40
N SER A 14 -9.97 -1.92 4.29
CA SER A 14 -9.26 -3.20 4.38
C SER A 14 -10.21 -4.38 4.51
N ARG A 15 -9.75 -5.56 4.06
CA ARG A 15 -10.50 -6.81 4.07
C ARG A 15 -9.65 -7.96 4.60
N GLN A 16 -10.32 -8.93 5.19
CA GLN A 16 -9.70 -10.12 5.80
C GLN A 16 -9.81 -11.33 4.87
N TYR A 17 -8.71 -12.10 4.79
CA TYR A 17 -8.56 -13.29 3.96
C TYR A 17 -7.91 -14.41 4.78
N GLY A 18 -8.70 -15.06 5.64
CA GLY A 18 -8.17 -16.04 6.59
C GLY A 18 -7.07 -15.43 7.46
N LEU A 19 -5.85 -15.98 7.38
CA LEU A 19 -4.68 -15.46 8.08
C LEU A 19 -4.20 -14.12 7.51
N HIS A 20 -4.50 -13.82 6.26
CA HIS A 20 -3.99 -12.66 5.54
C HIS A 20 -5.03 -11.56 5.45
N SER A 21 -4.62 -10.39 4.98
CA SER A 21 -5.52 -9.26 4.79
C SER A 21 -4.97 -8.32 3.75
N VAL A 22 -5.83 -7.50 3.17
CA VAL A 22 -5.46 -6.54 2.13
C VAL A 22 -5.99 -5.16 2.49
N SER A 23 -5.17 -4.15 2.27
CA SER A 23 -5.59 -2.75 2.24
C SER A 23 -5.86 -2.34 0.80
N SER A 24 -6.85 -1.49 0.61
CA SER A 24 -7.30 -0.96 -0.68
C SER A 24 -7.79 0.47 -0.49
N TYR A 25 -8.15 1.12 -1.59
CA TYR A 25 -8.84 2.41 -1.57
C TYR A 25 -10.34 2.22 -1.80
N ASP A 26 -11.13 2.86 -0.95
CA ASP A 26 -12.57 3.01 -1.14
C ASP A 26 -12.82 4.31 -1.91
N THR A 27 -12.70 4.21 -3.23
CA THR A 27 -12.91 5.30 -4.18
C THR A 27 -14.39 5.65 -4.24
N ARG A 28 -14.77 6.78 -3.66
CA ARG A 28 -16.16 7.21 -3.52
C ARG A 28 -16.71 7.95 -4.73
N ASP A 29 -15.85 8.60 -5.50
CA ASP A 29 -16.25 9.32 -6.69
C ASP A 29 -16.34 8.36 -7.89
N ALA A 30 -17.54 8.24 -8.47
CA ALA A 30 -17.81 7.37 -9.60
C ALA A 30 -16.91 7.66 -10.81
N LYS A 31 -16.47 8.90 -11.01
CA LYS A 31 -15.56 9.24 -12.13
C LYS A 31 -14.19 8.58 -12.00
N PHE A 32 -13.81 8.16 -10.80
CA PHE A 32 -12.53 7.51 -10.53
C PHE A 32 -12.68 6.03 -10.20
N GLN A 33 -13.87 5.43 -10.31
CA GLN A 33 -14.09 4.01 -10.07
C GLN A 33 -13.75 3.18 -11.33
N MET A 34 -12.71 2.34 -11.22
CA MET A 34 -12.28 1.35 -12.21
C MET A 34 -11.49 0.23 -11.51
N SER A 35 -11.07 -0.81 -12.22
CA SER A 35 -10.35 -1.97 -11.63
C SER A 35 -9.05 -1.59 -10.93
N GLU A 36 -8.39 -0.55 -11.44
CA GLU A 36 -7.12 -0.02 -10.97
C GLU A 36 -7.25 0.85 -9.71
N SER A 37 -8.44 1.38 -9.42
CA SER A 37 -8.66 2.36 -8.34
C SER A 37 -8.30 1.83 -6.95
N ALA A 38 -8.31 0.51 -6.81
CA ALA A 38 -8.00 -0.21 -5.58
C ALA A 38 -6.48 -0.28 -5.28
N GLY A 39 -5.62 -0.04 -6.27
CA GLY A 39 -4.18 -0.30 -6.21
C GLY A 39 -3.31 0.93 -6.48
N THR A 40 -2.12 0.69 -7.03
CA THR A 40 -1.05 1.69 -7.23
C THR A 40 -1.21 2.50 -8.52
N THR A 41 -1.81 1.93 -9.57
CA THR A 41 -1.96 2.57 -10.89
C THR A 41 -3.31 3.29 -11.05
N ARG A 42 -3.65 4.17 -10.12
CA ARG A 42 -4.94 4.88 -10.08
C ARG A 42 -4.83 6.34 -10.53
N ALA A 43 -5.97 6.95 -10.85
CA ALA A 43 -6.04 8.35 -11.23
C ALA A 43 -5.74 9.28 -10.04
N GLY A 44 -5.03 10.38 -10.31
CA GLY A 44 -4.75 11.43 -9.33
C GLY A 44 -5.88 12.43 -9.15
N LYS A 45 -5.82 13.18 -8.05
CA LYS A 45 -6.74 14.27 -7.72
C LYS A 45 -6.42 15.51 -8.56
N GLY A 46 -7.42 16.02 -9.26
CA GLY A 46 -7.30 17.23 -10.08
C GLY A 46 -8.37 17.30 -11.16
N ASP A 47 -8.44 18.43 -11.85
CA ASP A 47 -9.39 18.64 -12.94
C ASP A 47 -8.89 18.04 -14.27
N ASP A 48 -7.57 18.05 -14.50
CA ASP A 48 -6.94 17.42 -15.68
C ASP A 48 -6.34 16.06 -15.29
N PRO A 49 -7.00 14.93 -15.64
CA PRO A 49 -6.53 13.60 -15.29
C PRO A 49 -5.19 13.23 -15.93
N ARG A 50 -4.79 13.89 -17.02
CA ARG A 50 -3.49 13.64 -17.68
C ARG A 50 -2.34 14.13 -16.82
N VAL A 51 -2.54 15.27 -16.16
CA VAL A 51 -1.55 15.89 -15.26
C VAL A 51 -1.61 15.24 -13.88
N SER A 52 -2.80 15.12 -13.30
CA SER A 52 -2.94 14.64 -11.92
C SER A 52 -2.47 13.19 -11.76
N THR A 53 -2.67 12.33 -12.76
CA THR A 53 -2.18 10.94 -12.75
C THR A 53 -0.66 10.88 -12.72
N TYR A 54 0.02 11.69 -13.55
CA TYR A 54 1.48 11.79 -13.54
C TYR A 54 2.00 12.31 -12.19
N GLU A 55 1.42 13.39 -11.67
CA GLU A 55 1.84 13.97 -10.40
C GLU A 55 1.68 12.97 -9.24
N LEU A 56 0.56 12.23 -9.19
CA LEU A 56 0.33 11.21 -8.17
C LEU A 56 1.37 10.09 -8.24
N ILE A 57 1.62 9.51 -9.42
CA ILE A 57 2.55 8.39 -9.50
C ILE A 57 3.98 8.82 -9.24
N ARG A 58 4.38 10.00 -9.74
CA ARG A 58 5.70 10.59 -9.49
C ARG A 58 5.93 10.85 -8.00
N GLU A 59 4.95 11.45 -7.32
CA GLU A 59 5.06 11.71 -5.88
C GLU A 59 5.19 10.40 -5.08
N ASN A 60 4.37 9.39 -5.38
CA ASN A 60 4.47 8.09 -4.72
C ASN A 60 5.83 7.42 -5.00
N TYR A 61 6.33 7.50 -6.24
CA TYR A 61 7.62 6.95 -6.61
C TYR A 61 8.76 7.65 -5.84
N GLU A 62 8.86 8.98 -5.91
CA GLU A 62 9.94 9.74 -5.28
C GLU A 62 9.90 9.69 -3.75
N THR A 63 8.72 9.77 -3.13
CA THR A 63 8.61 9.84 -1.66
C THR A 63 8.65 8.50 -0.95
N VAL A 64 8.35 7.42 -1.68
CA VAL A 64 8.43 6.03 -1.19
C VAL A 64 9.67 5.34 -1.77
N ASN A 65 10.79 6.05 -1.72
CA ASN A 65 12.13 5.56 -2.03
C ASN A 65 12.22 4.78 -3.36
N PHE A 66 11.58 5.31 -4.41
CA PHE A 66 11.59 4.76 -5.77
C PHE A 66 11.10 3.30 -5.87
N SER A 67 10.17 2.90 -4.99
CA SER A 67 9.77 1.50 -4.86
C SER A 67 8.26 1.23 -4.86
N ALA A 68 7.43 2.28 -4.75
CA ALA A 68 5.97 2.18 -4.89
C ALA A 68 5.47 2.26 -6.35
N SER A 69 6.39 2.29 -7.32
CA SER A 69 6.15 2.25 -8.76
C SER A 69 7.43 1.82 -9.48
N THR A 70 7.46 1.95 -10.82
CA THR A 70 8.65 1.76 -11.64
C THR A 70 8.92 3.00 -12.48
N GLU A 71 10.16 3.17 -12.94
CA GLU A 71 10.52 4.26 -13.83
C GLU A 71 9.71 4.23 -15.13
N THR A 72 9.43 3.04 -15.69
CA THR A 72 8.56 2.89 -16.87
C THR A 72 7.17 3.47 -16.64
N LEU A 73 6.55 3.17 -15.49
CA LEU A 73 5.23 3.69 -15.16
C LEU A 73 5.25 5.22 -15.05
N VAL A 74 6.24 5.79 -14.37
CA VAL A 74 6.38 7.26 -14.24
C VAL A 74 6.58 7.92 -15.60
N ASN A 75 7.48 7.38 -16.43
CA ASN A 75 7.78 7.90 -17.77
C ASN A 75 6.61 7.77 -18.74
N ALA A 76 5.79 6.71 -18.63
CA ALA A 76 4.58 6.58 -19.44
C ALA A 76 3.50 7.58 -19.01
N ALA A 77 3.36 7.84 -17.71
CA ALA A 77 2.40 8.82 -17.20
C ALA A 77 2.78 10.26 -17.61
N SER A 78 4.08 10.59 -17.64
CA SER A 78 4.54 11.95 -17.96
C SER A 78 4.14 12.41 -19.36
N ARG A 79 3.87 11.47 -20.28
CA ARG A 79 3.49 11.74 -21.67
C ARG A 79 1.98 11.91 -21.88
N LEU A 80 1.15 11.62 -20.87
CA LEU A 80 -0.31 11.66 -21.00
C LEU A 80 -0.83 13.01 -21.49
N LYS A 81 -0.23 14.11 -21.04
CA LYS A 81 -0.63 15.47 -21.42
C LYS A 81 -0.44 15.72 -22.93
N ASP A 82 0.60 15.12 -23.50
CA ASP A 82 0.99 15.33 -24.90
C ASP A 82 0.32 14.31 -25.83
N GLU A 83 0.07 13.09 -25.34
CA GLU A 83 -0.47 11.97 -26.14
C GLU A 83 -2.01 11.91 -26.15
N LEU A 84 -2.69 12.57 -25.20
CA LEU A 84 -4.15 12.56 -25.09
C LEU A 84 -4.77 13.97 -25.19
N PRO A 85 -5.97 14.10 -25.79
CA PRO A 85 -6.67 15.38 -25.88
C PRO A 85 -7.07 15.91 -24.49
N GLU A 86 -7.29 17.23 -24.38
CA GLU A 86 -7.70 17.86 -23.12
C GLU A 86 -9.06 17.37 -22.58
N THR A 87 -9.87 16.77 -23.45
CA THR A 87 -11.16 16.18 -23.10
C THR A 87 -11.06 14.74 -22.59
N ALA A 88 -9.86 14.17 -22.48
CA ALA A 88 -9.68 12.79 -22.05
C ALA A 88 -10.18 12.58 -20.60
N THR A 89 -10.93 11.51 -20.41
CA THR A 89 -11.42 11.08 -19.10
C THR A 89 -10.31 10.41 -18.28
N ALA A 90 -10.53 10.26 -16.98
CA ALA A 90 -9.61 9.52 -16.11
C ALA A 90 -9.43 8.06 -16.57
N GLN A 91 -10.50 7.41 -17.00
CA GLN A 91 -10.48 6.05 -17.52
C GLN A 91 -9.62 5.93 -18.79
N GLU A 92 -9.76 6.86 -19.73
CA GLU A 92 -8.95 6.90 -20.95
C GLU A 92 -7.47 7.15 -20.63
N CYS A 93 -7.19 8.04 -19.67
CA CYS A 93 -5.82 8.29 -19.20
C CYS A 93 -5.18 7.03 -18.60
N ILE A 94 -5.88 6.33 -17.70
CA ILE A 94 -5.37 5.10 -17.09
C ILE A 94 -5.19 3.99 -18.13
N ALA A 95 -6.16 3.80 -19.02
CA ALA A 95 -6.08 2.78 -20.06
C ALA A 95 -4.90 3.03 -21.01
N HIS A 96 -4.70 4.27 -21.45
CA HIS A 96 -3.58 4.66 -22.29
C HIS A 96 -2.25 4.54 -21.56
N TRP A 97 -2.17 5.01 -20.32
CA TRP A 97 -0.99 4.93 -19.47
C TRP A 97 -0.48 3.48 -19.32
N ILE A 98 -1.37 2.56 -18.91
CA ILE A 98 -1.02 1.15 -18.74
C ILE A 98 -0.61 0.52 -20.09
N LYS A 99 -1.31 0.85 -21.17
CA LYS A 99 -0.96 0.36 -22.51
C LYS A 99 0.43 0.82 -22.94
N SER A 100 0.75 2.10 -22.75
CA SER A 100 2.05 2.67 -23.09
C SER A 100 3.16 2.08 -22.23
N ALA A 101 2.97 1.97 -20.91
CA ALA A 101 3.94 1.35 -20.00
C ALA A 101 4.21 -0.13 -20.36
N LYS A 102 3.16 -0.90 -20.66
CA LYS A 102 3.30 -2.28 -21.15
C LYS A 102 4.10 -2.37 -22.45
N ALA A 103 3.90 -1.44 -23.38
CA ALA A 103 4.63 -1.40 -24.64
C ALA A 103 6.10 -1.05 -24.45
N ASP A 104 6.39 -0.05 -23.59
CA ASP A 104 7.76 0.36 -23.25
C ASP A 104 8.52 -0.80 -22.57
N ASP A 105 7.89 -1.49 -21.62
CA ASP A 105 8.46 -2.67 -20.96
C ASP A 105 8.66 -3.84 -21.93
N ALA A 106 7.70 -4.11 -22.81
CA ALA A 106 7.83 -5.16 -23.80
C ALA A 106 8.98 -4.89 -24.78
N ALA A 107 9.22 -3.63 -25.15
CA ALA A 107 10.33 -3.23 -26.03
C ALA A 107 11.71 -3.50 -25.42
N ARG A 108 11.83 -3.47 -24.08
CA ARG A 108 13.03 -3.86 -23.33
C ARG A 108 13.02 -5.33 -22.85
N GLY A 109 12.06 -6.14 -23.29
CA GLY A 109 12.00 -7.57 -22.95
C GLY A 109 11.31 -7.90 -21.62
N VAL A 110 10.68 -6.94 -20.96
CA VAL A 110 9.88 -7.16 -19.73
C VAL A 110 8.42 -7.37 -20.10
N ILE A 111 7.95 -8.62 -20.01
CA ILE A 111 6.56 -8.98 -20.32
C ILE A 111 5.73 -9.00 -19.03
N TRP A 112 4.68 -8.19 -19.03
CA TRP A 112 3.73 -8.10 -17.92
C TRP A 112 2.86 -9.37 -17.85
N PRO A 113 2.49 -9.82 -16.64
CA PRO A 113 1.47 -10.85 -16.50
C PRO A 113 0.10 -10.31 -16.94
N GLU A 114 -0.74 -11.18 -17.51
CA GLU A 114 -2.15 -10.87 -17.72
C GLU A 114 -2.94 -11.17 -16.45
N VAL A 115 -3.50 -10.11 -15.85
CA VAL A 115 -4.25 -10.19 -14.58
C VAL A 115 -5.72 -9.90 -14.87
N PRO A 116 -6.65 -10.83 -14.57
CA PRO A 116 -8.07 -10.60 -14.76
C PRO A 116 -8.56 -9.36 -13.99
N PRO A 117 -9.46 -8.51 -14.55
CA PRO A 117 -9.89 -7.27 -13.89
C PRO A 117 -10.46 -7.46 -12.48
N ALA A 118 -11.22 -8.53 -12.25
CA ALA A 118 -11.75 -8.85 -10.92
C ALA A 118 -10.63 -9.17 -9.90
N ILE A 119 -9.58 -9.87 -10.34
CA ILE A 119 -8.41 -10.17 -9.50
C ILE A 119 -7.61 -8.92 -9.25
N LYS A 120 -7.46 -8.02 -10.23
CA LYS A 120 -6.81 -6.72 -10.04
C LYS A 120 -7.52 -5.89 -8.97
N GLN A 121 -8.84 -5.79 -9.07
CA GLN A 121 -9.65 -5.06 -8.10
C GLN A 121 -9.56 -5.66 -6.69
N GLU A 122 -9.61 -6.99 -6.58
CA GLU A 122 -9.50 -7.70 -5.31
C GLU A 122 -8.08 -7.64 -4.73
N GLY A 123 -7.07 -7.63 -5.59
CA GLY A 123 -5.65 -7.59 -5.24
C GLY A 123 -5.27 -6.33 -4.45
N GLY A 124 -6.04 -5.25 -4.57
CA GLY A 124 -5.93 -4.06 -3.75
C GLY A 124 -4.55 -3.39 -3.84
N LEU A 125 -4.19 -2.69 -2.77
CA LEU A 125 -2.95 -1.94 -2.66
C LEU A 125 -1.86 -2.73 -1.96
N ALA A 126 -2.15 -3.24 -0.75
CA ALA A 126 -1.11 -3.78 0.11
C ALA A 126 -1.59 -4.97 0.97
N TRP A 127 -0.96 -6.12 0.76
CA TRP A 127 -1.21 -7.35 1.50
C TRP A 127 -0.42 -7.37 2.80
N GLY A 128 -1.08 -7.78 3.89
CA GLY A 128 -0.44 -8.23 5.12
C GLY A 128 -0.49 -9.75 5.17
N LEU A 129 0.67 -10.35 4.96
CA LEU A 129 0.87 -11.78 5.10
C LEU A 129 1.31 -12.08 6.53
N TRP A 130 0.36 -12.61 7.30
CA TRP A 130 0.64 -13.19 8.61
C TRP A 130 1.83 -14.18 8.56
N PRO A 131 2.76 -14.13 9.54
CA PRO A 131 2.69 -13.31 10.74
C PRO A 131 3.28 -11.90 10.62
N ASN A 132 4.11 -11.62 9.61
CA ASN A 132 5.02 -10.49 9.72
C ASN A 132 5.49 -9.84 8.42
N GLN A 133 4.87 -10.14 7.29
CA GLN A 133 5.26 -9.60 6.00
C GLN A 133 4.16 -8.68 5.47
N ASN A 134 4.54 -7.52 4.95
CA ASN A 134 3.66 -6.65 4.17
C ASN A 134 4.21 -6.51 2.74
N ILE A 135 3.32 -6.50 1.75
CA ILE A 135 3.67 -6.42 0.33
C ILE A 135 2.74 -5.41 -0.31
N LEU A 136 3.29 -4.28 -0.76
CA LEU A 136 2.63 -3.30 -1.60
C LEU A 136 3.07 -3.56 -3.04
N HIS A 137 2.14 -3.81 -3.96
CA HIS A 137 2.47 -4.42 -5.25
C HIS A 137 1.84 -3.69 -6.43
N GLY A 138 2.46 -3.88 -7.59
CA GLY A 138 1.87 -3.70 -8.92
C GLY A 138 2.20 -4.92 -9.77
N GLU A 139 1.83 -4.89 -11.05
CA GLU A 139 1.99 -6.04 -11.95
C GLU A 139 3.44 -6.44 -12.21
N THR A 140 4.38 -5.49 -12.08
CA THR A 140 5.81 -5.70 -12.36
C THR A 140 6.75 -5.31 -11.22
N PHE A 141 6.21 -4.87 -10.09
CA PHE A 141 7.01 -4.45 -8.93
C PHE A 141 6.33 -4.81 -7.60
N ALA A 142 7.12 -4.89 -6.55
CA ALA A 142 6.63 -5.01 -5.19
C ALA A 142 7.57 -4.35 -4.18
N LEU A 143 7.03 -3.52 -3.31
CA LEU A 143 7.69 -3.02 -2.11
C LEU A 143 7.29 -3.90 -0.93
N CYS A 144 8.28 -4.51 -0.30
CA CYS A 144 8.08 -5.54 0.71
C CYS A 144 8.71 -5.13 2.04
N TYR A 145 7.96 -5.32 3.12
CA TYR A 145 8.41 -5.07 4.50
C TYR A 145 8.30 -6.31 5.36
N ARG A 146 9.34 -6.63 6.13
CA ARG A 146 9.29 -7.70 7.13
C ARG A 146 9.63 -7.15 8.51
N VAL A 147 8.80 -7.48 9.50
CA VAL A 147 8.96 -7.00 10.88
C VAL A 147 9.24 -8.18 11.80
N ARG A 148 10.42 -8.24 12.42
CA ARG A 148 10.83 -9.40 13.22
C ARG A 148 11.05 -8.99 14.67
N PRO A 149 10.72 -9.84 15.66
CA PRO A 149 11.09 -9.58 17.05
C PRO A 149 12.61 -9.38 17.18
N TYR A 150 13.02 -8.48 18.07
CA TYR A 150 14.42 -8.34 18.47
C TYR A 150 14.66 -9.07 19.79
N GLY A 151 14.97 -10.36 19.69
CA GLY A 151 15.03 -11.25 20.85
C GLY A 151 13.69 -11.24 21.61
N ASP A 152 13.77 -11.07 22.93
CA ASP A 152 12.60 -10.98 23.81
C ASP A 152 12.24 -9.53 24.21
N ASP A 153 12.85 -8.51 23.59
CA ASP A 153 12.52 -7.11 23.91
C ASP A 153 11.22 -6.69 23.19
N PRO A 154 10.10 -6.48 23.90
CA PRO A 154 8.84 -6.05 23.29
C PRO A 154 8.88 -4.59 22.80
N ASN A 155 9.99 -3.89 22.97
CA ASN A 155 10.18 -2.50 22.56
C ASN A 155 11.05 -2.35 21.32
N GLN A 156 11.56 -3.47 20.79
CA GLN A 156 12.47 -3.46 19.64
C GLN A 156 12.02 -4.49 18.61
N CYS A 157 12.24 -4.15 17.35
CA CYS A 157 12.04 -5.05 16.23
C CYS A 157 13.12 -4.81 15.19
N ILE A 158 13.36 -5.81 14.34
CA ILE A 158 14.12 -5.65 13.12
C ILE A 158 13.11 -5.36 12.02
N PHE A 159 13.23 -4.18 11.41
CA PHE A 159 12.43 -3.80 10.24
C PHE A 159 13.30 -3.94 8.98
N GLU A 160 12.86 -4.77 8.05
CA GLU A 160 13.53 -5.00 6.77
C GLU A 160 12.64 -4.47 5.66
N SER A 161 13.23 -3.74 4.71
CA SER A 161 12.56 -3.28 3.49
C SER A 161 13.35 -3.73 2.27
N TYR A 162 12.66 -4.17 1.23
CA TYR A 162 13.24 -4.54 -0.04
C TYR A 162 12.25 -4.27 -1.16
N ALA A 163 12.77 -3.86 -2.32
CA ALA A 163 12.00 -3.66 -3.53
C ALA A 163 12.30 -4.79 -4.52
N LEU A 164 11.26 -5.27 -5.19
CA LEU A 164 11.35 -6.22 -6.29
C LEU A 164 10.81 -5.51 -7.52
N GLU A 165 11.53 -5.60 -8.63
CA GLU A 165 11.07 -5.12 -9.94
C GLU A 165 11.47 -6.15 -11.01
N ARG A 166 10.66 -6.26 -12.06
CA ARG A 166 11.02 -7.04 -13.24
C ARG A 166 12.00 -6.24 -14.11
N PHE A 167 13.21 -6.79 -14.25
CA PHE A 167 14.25 -6.27 -15.15
C PHE A 167 14.37 -7.14 -16.41
N PRO A 168 14.94 -6.59 -17.50
CA PRO A 168 15.38 -7.38 -18.64
C PRO A 168 16.42 -8.41 -18.20
N GLU A 169 16.56 -9.48 -18.97
CA GLU A 169 17.52 -10.54 -18.67
C GLU A 169 18.94 -9.98 -18.59
N GLY A 170 19.59 -10.19 -17.44
CA GLY A 170 20.97 -9.71 -17.19
C GLY A 170 21.08 -8.24 -16.76
N GLU A 171 19.97 -7.50 -16.66
CA GLU A 171 19.97 -6.08 -16.27
C GLU A 171 19.52 -5.84 -14.82
N ALA A 172 19.19 -6.90 -14.08
CA ALA A 172 18.84 -6.78 -12.67
C ALA A 172 20.04 -6.21 -11.88
N PRO A 173 19.83 -5.22 -11.01
CA PRO A 173 20.91 -4.65 -10.21
C PRO A 173 21.44 -5.68 -9.21
N GLU A 174 22.76 -5.68 -9.00
CA GLU A 174 23.36 -6.36 -7.86
C GLU A 174 22.96 -5.63 -6.57
N THR A 175 22.52 -6.38 -5.56
CA THR A 175 22.01 -5.81 -4.30
C THR A 175 22.54 -6.57 -3.10
N GLU A 176 22.64 -5.89 -1.97
CA GLU A 176 23.00 -6.49 -0.70
C GLU A 176 22.15 -5.90 0.43
N TRP A 177 22.03 -6.66 1.52
CA TRP A 177 21.38 -6.15 2.72
C TRP A 177 22.32 -5.19 3.43
N VAL A 178 21.86 -3.95 3.61
CA VAL A 178 22.56 -2.94 4.39
C VAL A 178 21.76 -2.57 5.63
N TYR A 179 22.46 -2.30 6.72
CA TYR A 179 21.86 -1.60 7.85
C TYR A 179 21.89 -0.11 7.56
N ALA A 180 20.72 0.54 7.63
CA ALA A 180 20.60 1.97 7.33
C ALA A 180 20.00 2.71 8.52
N GLU A 181 20.64 3.83 8.91
CA GLU A 181 20.07 4.73 9.91
C GLU A 181 18.72 5.26 9.46
N VAL A 182 17.81 5.46 10.42
CA VAL A 182 16.42 5.85 10.18
C VAL A 182 16.32 7.35 9.86
N THR A 183 16.82 7.73 8.67
CA THR A 183 16.77 9.08 8.13
C THR A 183 15.87 9.13 6.90
N GLY A 184 15.37 10.32 6.57
CA GLY A 184 14.60 10.52 5.34
C GLY A 184 15.40 10.26 4.06
N GLU A 185 16.72 10.41 4.10
CA GLU A 185 17.62 10.10 2.97
C GLU A 185 17.69 8.60 2.72
N ASN A 186 17.81 7.79 3.77
CA ASN A 186 17.96 6.35 3.64
C ASN A 186 16.63 5.61 3.41
N TRP A 187 15.53 6.13 3.96
CA TRP A 187 14.24 5.44 3.99
C TRP A 187 13.12 6.16 3.24
N GLY A 188 13.40 7.33 2.66
CA GLY A 188 12.36 8.21 2.11
C GLY A 188 11.54 8.91 3.21
N SER A 189 10.81 9.94 2.82
CA SER A 189 10.07 10.77 3.78
C SER A 189 8.90 10.02 4.43
N VAL A 190 8.28 9.08 3.71
CA VAL A 190 7.12 8.31 4.17
C VAL A 190 7.51 7.38 5.33
N LEU A 191 8.49 6.50 5.12
CA LEU A 191 8.90 5.55 6.16
C LEU A 191 9.58 6.25 7.33
N ALA A 192 10.40 7.29 7.10
CA ALA A 192 10.99 8.08 8.17
C ALA A 192 9.90 8.68 9.09
N GLN A 193 8.79 9.17 8.52
CA GLN A 193 7.63 9.64 9.30
C GLN A 193 6.99 8.50 10.10
N ASP A 194 6.77 7.33 9.49
CA ASP A 194 6.20 6.17 10.18
C ASP A 194 7.05 5.73 11.37
N PHE A 195 8.36 5.61 11.19
CA PHE A 195 9.29 5.26 12.27
C PHE A 195 9.24 6.28 13.41
N SER A 196 9.22 7.58 13.09
CA SER A 196 9.12 8.62 14.12
C SER A 196 7.81 8.54 14.91
N ASN A 197 6.71 8.14 14.26
CA ASN A 197 5.41 7.97 14.93
C ASN A 197 5.35 6.71 15.79
N MET A 198 5.96 5.60 15.34
CA MET A 198 5.90 4.32 16.05
C MET A 198 6.47 4.39 17.47
N GLU A 199 7.53 5.17 17.68
CA GLU A 199 8.08 5.39 19.02
C GLU A 199 7.04 5.98 19.98
N PHE A 200 6.32 7.02 19.54
CA PHE A 200 5.31 7.69 20.36
C PHE A 200 4.07 6.81 20.57
N VAL A 201 3.66 6.03 19.57
CA VAL A 201 2.58 5.03 19.71
C VAL A 201 2.95 4.02 20.79
N GLN A 202 4.14 3.42 20.72
CA GLN A 202 4.59 2.43 21.71
C GLN A 202 4.69 3.03 23.12
N LYS A 203 5.16 4.28 23.23
CA LYS A 203 5.18 5.01 24.50
C LYS A 203 3.78 5.23 25.06
N GLY A 204 2.83 5.62 24.20
CA GLY A 204 1.43 5.82 24.58
C GLY A 204 0.74 4.54 25.05
N MET A 205 1.00 3.42 24.37
CA MET A 205 0.44 2.10 24.70
C MET A 205 0.85 1.58 26.09
N LYS A 206 1.96 2.08 26.65
CA LYS A 206 2.43 1.75 28.01
C LYS A 206 1.79 2.59 29.11
N SER A 207 1.01 3.62 28.76
CA SER A 207 0.32 4.44 29.75
C SER A 207 -0.72 3.61 30.50
N SER A 208 -0.80 3.78 31.82
CA SER A 208 -1.85 3.14 32.64
C SER A 208 -3.27 3.58 32.26
N GLY A 209 -3.42 4.73 31.59
CA GLY A 209 -4.70 5.21 31.06
C GLY A 209 -5.06 4.61 29.70
N PHE A 210 -4.18 3.86 29.06
CA PHE A 210 -4.45 3.27 27.75
C PHE A 210 -5.30 2.01 27.91
N ARG A 211 -6.53 2.05 27.37
CA ARG A 211 -7.50 0.95 27.46
C ARG A 211 -7.46 -0.01 26.27
N GLY A 212 -6.57 0.22 25.31
CA GLY A 212 -6.51 -0.50 24.04
C GLY A 212 -6.95 0.35 22.84
N PRO A 213 -6.50 0.01 21.62
CA PRO A 213 -6.90 0.70 20.40
C PRO A 213 -8.35 0.36 20.02
N LEU A 214 -9.02 1.28 19.32
CA LEU A 214 -10.38 1.12 18.82
C LEU A 214 -10.37 1.22 17.28
N PRO A 215 -9.89 0.17 16.58
CA PRO A 215 -9.73 0.21 15.14
C PRO A 215 -11.07 0.36 14.42
N ASN A 216 -11.09 1.16 13.37
CA ASN A 216 -12.24 1.36 12.50
C ASN A 216 -12.58 0.04 11.76
N PRO A 217 -13.82 -0.45 11.84
CA PRO A 217 -14.21 -1.74 11.25
C PRO A 217 -14.26 -1.76 9.71
N HIS A 218 -14.15 -0.60 9.05
CA HIS A 218 -14.06 -0.48 7.60
C HIS A 218 -12.60 -0.33 7.13
N GLN A 219 -11.85 0.54 7.79
CA GLN A 219 -10.51 0.93 7.32
C GLN A 219 -9.40 0.05 7.91
N GLU A 220 -9.59 -0.48 9.12
CA GLU A 220 -8.55 -1.14 9.92
C GLU A 220 -8.85 -2.62 10.20
N GLN A 221 -9.66 -3.27 9.35
CA GLN A 221 -9.86 -4.72 9.40
C GLN A 221 -8.56 -5.51 9.34
N LYS A 222 -7.54 -5.01 8.63
CA LYS A 222 -6.19 -5.59 8.60
C LYS A 222 -5.54 -5.65 9.98
N VAL A 223 -5.64 -4.58 10.78
CA VAL A 223 -5.12 -4.52 12.16
C VAL A 223 -5.92 -5.48 13.05
N ILE A 224 -7.25 -5.46 12.95
CA ILE A 224 -8.13 -6.38 13.69
C ILE A 224 -7.77 -7.85 13.38
N ASN A 225 -7.54 -8.18 12.11
CA ASN A 225 -7.20 -9.53 11.68
C ASN A 225 -5.85 -9.98 12.22
N LEU A 226 -4.83 -9.12 12.16
CA LEU A 226 -3.51 -9.38 12.74
C LEU A 226 -3.63 -9.75 14.23
N HIS A 227 -4.32 -8.92 15.02
CA HIS A 227 -4.47 -9.17 16.46
C HIS A 227 -5.33 -10.40 16.79
N ARG A 228 -6.37 -10.67 16.00
CA ARG A 228 -7.17 -11.91 16.14
C ARG A 228 -6.29 -13.14 15.91
N ASN A 229 -5.58 -13.20 14.78
CA ASN A 229 -4.72 -14.35 14.45
C ASN A 229 -3.58 -14.51 15.45
N LEU A 230 -3.02 -13.41 15.96
CA LEU A 230 -2.02 -13.45 17.03
C LEU A 230 -2.60 -14.05 18.32
N ALA A 231 -3.79 -13.60 18.73
CA ALA A 231 -4.43 -14.12 19.93
C ALA A 231 -4.76 -15.61 19.79
N ASP A 232 -5.29 -16.02 18.64
CA ASP A 232 -5.60 -17.43 18.35
C ASP A 232 -4.33 -18.29 18.40
N TRP A 233 -3.23 -17.82 17.79
CA TRP A 233 -1.92 -18.47 17.88
C TRP A 233 -1.40 -18.56 19.32
N MET A 234 -1.71 -17.56 20.14
CA MET A 234 -1.31 -17.47 21.55
C MET A 234 -2.32 -18.11 22.52
N GLU A 235 -3.19 -18.98 22.02
CA GLU A 235 -4.22 -19.71 22.78
C GLU A 235 -5.20 -18.78 23.51
N GLY A 236 -5.63 -17.72 22.83
CA GLY A 236 -6.63 -16.75 23.28
C GLY A 236 -6.08 -15.57 24.11
N ARG A 237 -4.77 -15.53 24.36
CA ARG A 237 -4.15 -14.39 25.08
C ARG A 237 -4.21 -13.13 24.22
N GLY A 238 -4.81 -12.07 24.77
CA GLY A 238 -4.95 -10.78 24.07
C GLY A 238 -6.07 -10.75 23.02
N ALA A 239 -7.06 -11.65 23.12
CA ALA A 239 -8.18 -11.72 22.19
C ALA A 239 -8.91 -10.38 22.02
N VAL A 240 -9.29 -10.08 20.78
CA VAL A 240 -10.08 -8.88 20.44
C VAL A 240 -11.47 -8.97 21.06
N THR A 241 -11.95 -7.86 21.64
CA THR A 241 -13.26 -7.80 22.30
C THR A 241 -14.18 -6.79 21.63
N PRO A 242 -15.46 -7.12 21.35
CA PRO A 242 -16.43 -6.15 20.89
C PRO A 242 -16.65 -5.03 21.91
N VAL A 243 -16.63 -3.79 21.46
CA VAL A 243 -16.88 -2.60 22.30
C VAL A 243 -18.35 -2.52 22.73
N HIS A 244 -19.25 -3.03 21.89
CA HIS A 244 -20.67 -3.14 22.18
C HIS A 244 -21.08 -4.61 22.12
N LYS A 245 -21.56 -5.16 23.24
CA LYS A 245 -22.31 -6.41 23.22
C LYS A 245 -23.70 -6.09 22.72
N ASN A 246 -24.09 -6.65 21.57
CA ASN A 246 -25.49 -6.70 21.21
C ASN A 246 -26.21 -7.51 22.30
N ASN A 247 -26.93 -6.83 23.18
CA ASN A 247 -27.93 -7.47 24.02
C ASN A 247 -29.02 -7.96 23.06
N VAL A 248 -28.85 -9.17 22.52
CA VAL A 248 -29.99 -9.92 22.00
C VAL A 248 -30.83 -10.24 23.24
N VAL A 249 -31.78 -9.35 23.53
CA VAL A 249 -32.86 -9.64 24.46
C VAL A 249 -33.57 -10.86 23.86
N GLY A 250 -33.44 -12.00 24.54
CA GLY A 250 -34.10 -13.23 24.16
C GLY A 250 -35.59 -12.95 23.96
N GLY A 251 -36.08 -13.26 22.76
CA GLY A 251 -37.51 -13.33 22.51
C GLY A 251 -38.13 -14.36 23.46
N ILE A 252 -39.15 -13.91 24.17
CA ILE A 252 -40.18 -14.75 24.77
C ILE A 252 -41.30 -14.86 23.75
#